data_AF-A0A8I1PP72-F1
#
_entry.id   AF-A0A8I1PP72-F1
#
_cell.length_a   1.000
_cell.length_b   1.000
_cell.length_c   1.000
_cell.angle_alpha   90.00
_cell.angle_beta   90.00
_cell.angle_gamma   90.00
#
_symmetry.space_group_name_H-M   'P 1'
#
loop_
_entity.id
_entity.type
_entity.pdbx_description
1 polymer ?
#
loop_
_entity_poly.entity_id
_entity_poly.type
_entity_poly.pdbx_seq_one_letter_code
_entity_poly.pdbx_strand_id
1 'polypeptide(L)'
;MTEPVWVLDEDDALEVLAHLVTAARTQVDEAAEYGPLRLLTAAHKVADRLAARASEPTAAFARDHVGPLPELAVPREGRDEYVARLDAVCAELGALLARRYVPGRSS
;
A
#
# COMPACT_ATOMS: atom_id res chain seq x y z
N MET A 1 -10.09 -28.34 4.07
CA MET A 1 -9.17 -27.19 3.94
C MET A 1 -9.92 -26.15 3.15
N THR A 2 -10.19 -24.99 3.74
CA THR A 2 -10.81 -23.88 3.00
C THR A 2 -9.77 -23.31 2.06
N GLU A 3 -10.10 -23.17 0.77
CA GLU A 3 -9.21 -22.50 -0.17
C GLU A 3 -8.85 -21.10 0.34
N PRO A 4 -7.61 -20.64 0.15
CA PRO A 4 -7.23 -19.29 0.51
C PRO A 4 -8.10 -18.31 -0.28
N VAL A 5 -8.89 -17.51 0.44
CA VAL A 5 -9.67 -16.43 -0.16
C VAL A 5 -8.68 -15.35 -0.57
N TRP A 6 -8.57 -15.14 -1.88
CA TRP A 6 -7.75 -14.08 -2.44
C TRP A 6 -8.31 -12.73 -2.03
N VAL A 7 -7.41 -11.82 -1.65
CA VAL A 7 -7.77 -10.47 -1.24
C VAL A 7 -8.07 -9.58 -2.45
N LEU A 8 -7.40 -9.84 -3.57
CA LEU A 8 -7.67 -9.29 -4.90
C LEU A 8 -8.24 -10.41 -5.78
N ASP A 9 -9.18 -10.11 -6.67
CA ASP A 9 -9.48 -11.03 -7.77
C ASP A 9 -8.37 -10.96 -8.84
N GLU A 10 -8.48 -11.82 -9.85
CA GLU A 10 -7.46 -11.96 -10.90
C GLU A 10 -7.26 -10.67 -11.71
N ASP A 11 -8.34 -9.98 -12.07
CA ASP A 11 -8.28 -8.75 -12.86
C ASP A 11 -7.64 -7.62 -12.06
N ASP A 12 -7.99 -7.48 -10.78
CA ASP A 12 -7.38 -6.51 -9.87
C ASP A 12 -5.88 -6.75 -9.69
N ALA A 13 -5.50 -8.02 -9.52
CA ALA A 13 -4.10 -8.41 -9.40
C ALA A 13 -3.33 -8.11 -10.70
N LEU A 14 -3.92 -8.36 -11.86
CA LEU A 14 -3.34 -8.08 -13.17
C LEU A 14 -3.16 -6.57 -13.40
N GLU A 15 -4.14 -5.74 -13.02
CA GLU A 15 -4.02 -4.27 -13.11
C GLU A 15 -2.87 -3.74 -12.27
N VAL A 16 -2.74 -4.22 -11.02
CA VAL A 16 -1.66 -3.82 -10.11
C VAL A 16 -0.31 -4.28 -10.64
N LEU A 17 -0.22 -5.52 -11.14
CA LEU A 17 1.00 -6.05 -11.74
C LEU A 17 1.41 -5.23 -12.98
N ALA A 18 0.47 -4.93 -13.87
CA ALA A 18 0.73 -4.12 -15.07
C ALA A 18 1.23 -2.72 -14.69
N HIS A 19 0.62 -2.08 -13.69
CA HIS A 19 1.08 -0.77 -13.19
C HIS A 19 2.49 -0.86 -12.59
N LEU A 20 2.79 -1.85 -11.76
CA LEU A 20 4.12 -2.01 -11.14
C LEU A 20 5.22 -2.26 -12.18
N VAL A 21 4.97 -3.13 -13.17
CA VAL A 21 5.95 -3.44 -14.24
C VAL A 21 6.20 -2.24 -15.12
N THR A 22 5.14 -1.53 -15.53
CA THR A 22 5.29 -0.32 -16.37
C THR A 22 5.95 0.83 -15.60
N ALA A 23 5.61 1.00 -14.32
CA ALA A 23 6.28 1.95 -13.42
C ALA A 23 7.78 1.66 -13.31
N ALA A 24 8.16 0.41 -13.06
CA ALA A 24 9.56 0.01 -12.94
C ALA A 24 10.36 0.30 -14.22
N ARG A 25 9.75 0.11 -15.41
CA ARG A 25 10.41 0.47 -16.67
C ARG A 25 10.62 1.98 -16.76
N THR A 26 9.63 2.80 -16.45
CA THR A 26 9.73 4.25 -16.55
C THR A 26 10.74 4.83 -15.54
N GLN A 27 10.86 4.22 -14.35
CA GLN A 27 11.82 4.62 -13.31
C GLN A 27 13.29 4.55 -13.75
N VAL A 28 13.64 3.74 -14.75
CA VAL A 28 15.02 3.65 -15.28
C VAL A 28 15.45 4.97 -15.94
N ASP A 29 14.50 5.69 -16.52
CA ASP A 29 14.74 6.91 -17.30
C ASP A 29 14.25 8.18 -16.56
N GLU A 30 13.51 8.04 -15.45
CA GLU A 30 13.02 9.13 -14.59
C GLU A 30 14.03 9.48 -13.46
N ALA A 31 13.88 10.66 -12.86
CA ALA A 31 14.64 10.99 -11.66
C ALA A 31 14.26 10.06 -10.50
N ALA A 32 15.25 9.65 -9.69
CA ALA A 32 15.06 8.69 -8.59
C ALA A 32 13.98 9.11 -7.57
N GLU A 33 13.70 10.41 -7.48
CA GLU A 33 12.63 10.99 -6.65
C GLU A 33 11.19 10.61 -7.08
N TYR A 34 10.98 10.15 -8.31
CA TYR A 34 9.69 9.65 -8.80
C TYR A 34 9.47 8.16 -8.52
N GLY A 35 10.50 7.45 -8.06
CA GLY A 35 10.41 6.05 -7.69
C GLY A 35 9.30 5.78 -6.64
N PRO A 36 9.36 6.46 -5.48
CA PRO A 36 8.34 6.36 -4.43
C PRO A 36 6.92 6.71 -4.90
N LEU A 37 6.77 7.67 -5.81
CA LEU A 37 5.48 8.12 -6.33
C LEU A 37 4.71 6.97 -7.00
N ARG A 38 5.36 6.28 -7.94
CA ARG A 38 4.75 5.18 -8.70
C ARG A 38 4.29 4.03 -7.79
N LEU A 39 5.05 3.76 -6.72
CA LEU A 39 4.75 2.74 -5.73
C LEU A 39 3.56 3.15 -4.84
N LEU A 40 3.51 4.42 -4.43
CA LEU A 40 2.36 4.95 -3.67
C LEU A 40 1.08 4.99 -4.52
N THR A 41 1.16 5.25 -5.82
CA THR A 41 0.00 5.13 -6.71
C THR A 41 -0.51 3.68 -6.77
N ALA A 42 0.39 2.69 -6.83
CA ALA A 42 -0.01 1.28 -6.79
C ALA A 42 -0.65 0.92 -5.44
N ALA A 43 -0.10 1.44 -4.34
CA ALA A 43 -0.65 1.23 -3.00
C ALA A 43 -2.06 1.81 -2.84
N HIS A 44 -2.34 3.01 -3.38
CA HIS A 44 -3.68 3.59 -3.39
C HIS A 44 -4.68 2.74 -4.18
N LYS A 45 -4.31 2.30 -5.39
CA LYS A 45 -5.17 1.41 -6.20
C LYS A 45 -5.54 0.13 -5.45
N VAL A 46 -4.58 -0.47 -4.74
CA VAL A 46 -4.83 -1.66 -3.91
C VAL A 46 -5.71 -1.30 -2.71
N ALA A 47 -5.43 -0.20 -2.02
CA ALA A 47 -6.17 0.25 -0.84
C ALA A 47 -7.65 0.54 -1.13
N ASP A 48 -7.96 1.20 -2.25
CA ASP A 48 -9.34 1.46 -2.67
C ASP A 48 -10.12 0.17 -2.86
N ARG A 49 -9.50 -0.79 -3.56
CA ARG A 49 -10.14 -2.08 -3.80
C ARG A 49 -10.26 -2.87 -2.49
N LEU A 50 -9.29 -2.78 -1.57
CA LEU A 50 -9.36 -3.40 -0.24
C LEU A 50 -10.51 -2.84 0.61
N ALA A 51 -10.67 -1.51 0.64
CA ALA A 51 -11.66 -0.84 1.47
C ALA A 51 -13.10 -1.29 1.18
N ALA A 52 -13.39 -1.73 -0.06
CA ALA A 52 -14.72 -2.16 -0.48
C ALA A 52 -15.07 -3.62 -0.11
N ARG A 53 -14.08 -4.48 0.18
CA ARG A 53 -14.28 -5.94 0.26
C ARG A 53 -13.53 -6.66 1.38
N ALA A 54 -12.58 -5.99 2.02
CA ALA A 54 -11.82 -6.57 3.12
C ALA A 54 -12.60 -6.50 4.44
N SER A 55 -12.14 -7.24 5.45
CA SER A 55 -12.66 -7.11 6.81
C SER A 55 -12.47 -5.69 7.36
N GLU A 56 -13.36 -5.24 8.25
CA GLU A 56 -13.34 -3.85 8.77
C GLU A 56 -11.97 -3.38 9.26
N PRO A 57 -11.17 -4.14 10.04
CA PRO A 57 -9.84 -3.68 10.44
C PRO A 57 -8.89 -3.39 9.28
N THR A 58 -9.00 -4.14 8.19
CA THR A 58 -8.20 -3.94 6.97
C THR A 58 -8.74 -2.79 6.14
N ALA A 59 -10.06 -2.65 6.05
CA ALA A 59 -10.71 -1.54 5.35
C ALA A 59 -10.43 -0.20 6.05
N ALA A 60 -10.49 -0.16 7.38
CA ALA A 60 -10.11 1.01 8.18
C ALA A 60 -8.65 1.37 7.98
N PHE A 61 -7.73 0.40 8.00
CA PHE A 61 -6.32 0.67 7.71
C PHE A 61 -6.12 1.30 6.33
N ALA A 62 -6.77 0.76 5.29
CA ALA A 62 -6.67 1.29 3.94
C ALA A 62 -7.16 2.75 3.86
N ARG A 63 -8.30 3.06 4.47
CA ARG A 63 -8.88 4.42 4.48
C ARG A 63 -8.05 5.40 5.31
N ASP A 64 -7.65 5.02 6.51
CA ASP A 64 -7.15 5.94 7.53
C ASP A 64 -5.63 6.12 7.46
N HIS A 65 -4.90 5.17 6.87
CA HIS A 65 -3.44 5.20 6.80
C HIS A 65 -2.88 5.26 5.38
N VAL A 66 -3.52 4.61 4.39
CA VAL A 66 -3.06 4.69 3.01
C VAL A 66 -3.66 5.90 2.30
N GLY A 67 -4.98 6.11 2.40
CA GLY A 67 -5.68 7.24 1.76
C GLY A 67 -5.11 8.65 2.02
N PRO A 68 -4.56 8.95 3.21
CA PRO A 68 -3.94 10.26 3.47
C PRO A 68 -2.50 10.42 2.96
N LEU A 69 -1.90 9.38 2.38
CA LEU A 69 -0.54 9.48 1.83
C LEU A 69 -0.57 10.36 0.57
N PRO A 70 0.31 11.36 0.47
CA PRO A 70 0.34 12.19 -0.73
C PRO A 70 0.80 11.36 -1.92
N GLU A 71 0.02 11.40 -2.99
CA GLU A 71 0.34 10.76 -4.27
C GLU A 71 1.44 11.50 -5.06
N LEU A 72 1.79 12.73 -4.66
CA LEU A 72 2.75 13.59 -5.36
C LEU A 72 4.19 13.38 -4.87
N ALA A 73 5.14 13.86 -5.69
CA ALA A 73 6.57 13.62 -5.57
C ALA A 73 7.09 13.88 -4.15
N VAL A 74 8.19 13.18 -3.78
CA VAL A 74 8.90 13.42 -2.51
C VAL A 74 9.07 14.93 -2.34
N PRO A 75 8.47 15.53 -1.30
CA PRO A 75 8.44 16.97 -1.21
C PRO A 75 9.87 17.49 -0.97
N ARG A 76 10.24 18.56 -1.70
CA ARG A 76 11.57 19.18 -1.62
C ARG A 76 11.84 19.77 -0.23
N GLU A 77 10.78 20.16 0.46
CA GLU A 77 10.77 20.64 1.84
C GLU A 77 9.91 19.69 2.68
N GLY A 78 10.20 19.51 3.97
CA GLY A 78 9.45 18.58 4.82
C GLY A 78 9.69 17.10 4.53
N ARG A 79 10.82 16.76 3.89
CA ARG A 79 11.21 15.37 3.58
C ARG A 79 11.19 14.46 4.80
N ASP A 80 11.66 14.95 5.94
CA ASP A 80 11.74 14.16 7.17
C ASP A 80 10.34 13.82 7.72
N GLU A 81 9.39 14.76 7.64
CA GLU A 81 7.99 14.53 8.00
C GLU A 81 7.31 13.53 7.05
N TYR A 82 7.62 13.63 5.74
CA TYR A 82 7.15 12.68 4.74
C TYR A 82 7.66 11.26 5.02
N VAL A 83 8.95 11.10 5.32
CA VAL A 83 9.56 9.81 5.69
C VAL A 83 8.95 9.26 6.98
N ALA A 84 8.83 10.09 8.02
CA ALA A 84 8.23 9.68 9.29
C ALA A 84 6.78 9.19 9.11
N ARG A 85 6.00 9.80 8.20
CA ARG A 85 4.65 9.35 7.89
C ARG A 85 4.66 7.98 7.18
N LEU A 86 5.59 7.74 6.26
CA LEU A 86 5.74 6.41 5.64
C LEU A 86 6.13 5.34 6.66
N ASP A 87 7.05 5.66 7.56
CA ASP A 87 7.47 4.75 8.63
C ASP A 87 6.30 4.39 9.56
N ALA A 88 5.45 5.36 9.89
CA ALA A 88 4.22 5.12 10.66
C ALA A 88 3.26 4.17 9.93
N VAL A 89 3.04 4.35 8.63
CA VAL A 89 2.21 3.44 7.83
C VAL A 89 2.80 2.02 7.79
N CYS A 90 4.12 1.89 7.64
CA CYS A 90 4.81 0.60 7.70
C CYS A 90 4.63 -0.09 9.07
N ALA A 91 4.72 0.66 10.16
CA ALA A 91 4.51 0.14 11.51
C ALA A 91 3.07 -0.36 11.71
N GLU A 92 2.08 0.42 11.30
CA GLU A 92 0.65 0.05 11.39
C GLU A 92 0.32 -1.15 10.50
N LEU A 93 0.90 -1.23 9.29
CA LEU A 93 0.77 -2.39 8.42
C LEU A 93 1.35 -3.64 9.09
N GLY A 94 2.54 -3.53 9.67
CA GLY A 94 3.16 -4.62 10.42
C GLY A 94 2.31 -5.08 11.59
N ALA A 95 1.70 -4.16 12.33
CA ALA A 95 0.78 -4.47 13.43
C ALA A 95 -0.49 -5.19 12.93
N LEU A 96 -1.11 -4.71 11.84
CA LEU A 96 -2.28 -5.35 11.22
C LEU A 96 -1.95 -6.77 10.77
N LEU A 97 -0.83 -6.95 10.05
CA LEU A 97 -0.38 -8.26 9.56
C LEU A 97 -0.08 -9.22 10.71
N ALA A 98 0.56 -8.73 11.79
CA ALA A 98 0.84 -9.54 12.97
C ALA A 98 -0.45 -10.02 13.65
N ARG A 99 -1.43 -9.14 13.86
CA ARG A 99 -2.74 -9.51 14.43
C ARG A 99 -3.48 -10.52 13.56
N ARG A 100 -3.34 -10.41 12.23
CA ARG A 100 -4.08 -11.24 11.28
C ARG A 100 -3.49 -12.63 11.07
N TYR A 101 -2.16 -12.75 11.08
CA TYR A 101 -1.48 -13.96 10.62
C TYR A 101 -0.51 -14.57 11.62
N VAL A 102 -0.17 -13.90 12.73
CA VAL A 102 0.68 -14.48 13.78
C VAL A 102 -0.21 -15.10 14.86
N PRO A 103 -0.21 -16.44 15.02
CA PRO A 103 -1.06 -17.11 16.01
C PRO A 103 -0.69 -16.66 17.44
N GLY A 104 -1.70 -16.42 18.29
CA GLY A 104 -1.53 -16.18 19.73
C GLY A 104 -1.32 -14.72 20.15
N ARG A 105 -1.37 -13.75 19.22
CA ARG A 105 -1.32 -12.32 19.51
C ARG A 105 -2.72 -11.69 19.39
N SER A 106 -3.67 -12.19 20.17
CA SER A 106 -4.93 -11.49 20.41
C SER A 106 -4.68 -10.36 21.40
N SER A 107 -5.24 -9.18 21.12
CA SER A 107 -5.13 -7.94 21.91
C SER A 107 -5.16 -8.11 23.43
#